data_AF-A0A8T4ZXT2-F1
#
_entry.id   AF-A0A8T4ZXT2-F1
#
_cell.length_a   1.000
_cell.length_b   1.000
_cell.length_c   1.000
_cell.angle_alpha   90.00
_cell.angle_beta   90.00
_cell.angle_gamma   90.00
#
_symmetry.space_group_name_H-M   'P 1'
#
loop_
_entity.id
_entity.type
_entity.pdbx_description
1 polymer ?
#
loop_
_entity_poly.entity_id
_entity_poly.type
_entity_poly.pdbx_seq_one_letter_code
_entity_poly.pdbx_strand_id
1 'polypeptide(L)'
;MGSKELRELLQHYYRRTIIRFCMEPRTFQEIVDHLAERAGIERGLAHVLAAEHLAILEERKAVKPTDGRWAATEEAIQALKK
;
A
#
# COMPACT_ATOMS: atom_id res chain seq x y z
N MET A 1 0.78 23.29 -9.83
CA MET A 1 0.69 21.83 -9.84
C MET A 1 -0.63 21.44 -10.45
N GLY A 2 -0.61 20.66 -11.54
CA GLY A 2 -1.81 20.22 -12.24
C GLY A 2 -2.55 19.12 -11.46
N SER A 3 -3.83 18.92 -11.76
CA SER A 3 -4.65 17.86 -11.16
C SER A 3 -4.10 16.45 -11.43
N LYS A 4 -3.43 16.26 -12.57
CA LYS A 4 -2.75 15.01 -12.94
C LYS A 4 -1.54 14.72 -12.03
N GLU A 5 -0.66 15.70 -11.85
CA GLU A 5 0.53 15.57 -11.00
C GLU A 5 0.15 15.29 -9.55
N LEU A 6 -0.87 15.98 -9.04
CA LEU A 6 -1.38 15.74 -7.69
C LEU A 6 -1.91 14.31 -7.53
N ARG A 7 -2.64 13.80 -8.53
CA ARG A 7 -3.16 12.42 -8.51
C ARG A 7 -2.00 11.41 -8.48
N GLU A 8 -0.99 11.59 -9.32
CA GLU A 8 0.18 10.71 -9.35
C GLU A 8 0.91 10.71 -8.01
N LEU A 9 1.12 11.88 -7.41
CA LEU A 9 1.72 12.01 -6.08
C LEU A 9 0.92 11.28 -5.00
N LEU A 10 -0.41 11.39 -5.00
CA LEU A 10 -1.27 10.68 -4.04
C LEU A 10 -1.19 9.16 -4.24
N GLN A 11 -1.19 8.68 -5.48
CA GLN A 11 -1.05 7.25 -5.79
C GLN A 11 0.30 6.70 -5.31
N HIS A 12 1.39 7.47 -5.47
CA HIS A 12 2.70 7.11 -4.92
C HIS A 12 2.70 7.11 -3.40
N TYR A 13 2.04 8.08 -2.77
CA TYR A 13 1.90 8.16 -1.31
C TYR A 13 1.21 6.91 -0.73
N TYR A 14 0.09 6.48 -1.31
CA TYR A 14 -0.63 5.30 -0.83
C TYR A 14 0.18 4.01 -1.00
N ARG A 15 0.79 3.80 -2.17
CA ARG A 15 1.66 2.64 -2.40
C ARG A 15 2.80 2.57 -1.39
N ARG A 16 3.50 3.68 -1.16
CA ARG A 16 4.59 3.76 -0.16
C ARG A 16 4.09 3.47 1.26
N THR A 17 2.90 3.97 1.59
CA THR A 17 2.25 3.72 2.88
C THR A 17 1.97 2.24 3.08
N ILE A 18 1.40 1.57 2.08
CA ILE A 18 1.12 0.13 2.13
C ILE A 18 2.40 -0.68 2.29
N ILE A 19 3.44 -0.43 1.49
CA ILE A 19 4.72 -1.16 1.61
C ILE A 19 5.30 -1.02 3.02
N ARG A 20 5.31 0.21 3.57
CA ARG A 20 5.81 0.46 4.93
C ARG A 20 5.01 -0.29 5.98
N PHE A 21 3.69 -0.32 5.85
CA PHE A 21 2.84 -1.03 6.80
C PHE A 21 3.02 -2.55 6.71
N CYS A 22 3.31 -3.06 5.51
CA CYS A 22 3.62 -4.45 5.23
C CYS A 22 5.08 -4.85 5.52
N MET A 23 5.90 -4.00 6.17
CA MET A 23 7.24 -4.41 6.63
C MET A 23 7.16 -5.60 7.60
N GLU A 24 6.02 -5.77 8.28
CA GLU A 24 5.60 -7.00 8.93
C GLU A 24 4.39 -7.58 8.16
N PRO A 25 4.16 -8.91 8.19
CA PRO A 25 2.99 -9.50 7.54
C PRO A 25 1.67 -8.95 8.08
N ARG A 26 0.85 -8.34 7.20
CA ARG A 26 -0.47 -7.77 7.52
C ARG A 26 -1.59 -8.46 6.75
N THR A 27 -2.71 -8.70 7.42
CA THR A 27 -3.94 -9.09 6.73
C THR A 27 -4.41 -7.95 5.82
N PHE A 28 -5.19 -8.31 4.79
CA PHE A 28 -5.80 -7.30 3.93
C PHE A 28 -6.67 -6.31 4.74
N GLN A 29 -7.38 -6.79 5.75
CA GLN A 29 -8.26 -5.97 6.58
C GLN A 29 -7.47 -4.93 7.38
N GLU A 30 -6.35 -5.29 7.99
CA GLU A 30 -5.46 -4.34 8.68
C GLU A 30 -4.94 -3.25 7.74
N ILE A 31 -4.65 -3.59 6.49
CA ILE A 31 -4.19 -2.61 5.49
C ILE A 31 -5.31 -1.62 5.15
N VAL A 32 -6.54 -2.12 4.96
CA VAL A 32 -7.72 -1.28 4.72
C VAL A 32 -7.97 -0.32 5.88
N ASP A 33 -7.94 -0.83 7.11
CA ASP A 33 -8.19 -0.02 8.30
C ASP A 33 -7.06 1.02 8.49
N HIS A 34 -5.80 0.63 8.25
CA HIS A 34 -4.66 1.56 8.26
C HIS A 34 -4.81 2.70 7.24
N LEU A 35 -5.26 2.40 6.01
CA LEU A 35 -5.46 3.42 4.99
C LEU A 35 -6.63 4.35 5.33
N ALA A 36 -7.74 3.80 5.83
CA ALA A 36 -8.90 4.58 6.25
C ALA A 36 -8.53 5.57 7.35
N GLU A 37 -7.86 5.11 8.40
CA GLU A 37 -7.40 5.95 9.51
C GLU A 37 -6.38 6.99 9.07
N ARG A 38 -5.35 6.57 8.33
CA ARG A 38 -4.24 7.46 7.97
C ARG A 38 -4.63 8.53 6.96
N ALA A 39 -5.56 8.22 6.06
CA ALA A 39 -6.01 9.16 5.04
C ALA A 39 -7.30 9.89 5.41
N GLY A 40 -7.96 9.51 6.51
CA GLY A 40 -9.24 10.10 6.92
C GLY A 40 -10.35 9.86 5.90
N ILE A 41 -10.37 8.67 5.28
CA ILE A 41 -11.33 8.31 4.22
C ILE A 41 -12.27 7.20 4.67
N GLU A 42 -13.41 7.10 3.99
CA GLU A 42 -14.35 6.02 4.24
C GLU A 42 -13.74 4.64 3.97
N ARG A 43 -14.12 3.67 4.80
CA ARG A 43 -13.60 2.30 4.75
C ARG A 43 -13.86 1.60 3.41
N GLY A 44 -14.99 1.89 2.75
CA GLY A 44 -15.29 1.36 1.42
C GLY A 44 -14.32 1.86 0.35
N LEU A 45 -13.97 3.14 0.39
CA LEU A 45 -12.95 3.70 -0.50
C LEU A 45 -11.55 3.14 -0.18
N ALA A 46 -11.21 3.03 1.10
CA ALA A 46 -9.95 2.42 1.53
C ALA A 46 -9.81 0.96 1.07
N HIS A 47 -10.91 0.20 1.03
CA HIS A 47 -10.93 -1.17 0.52
C HIS A 47 -10.53 -1.23 -0.96
N VAL A 48 -11.16 -0.40 -1.80
CA VAL A 48 -10.86 -0.36 -3.24
C VAL A 48 -9.40 0.07 -3.47
N LEU A 49 -8.96 1.13 -2.78
CA LEU A 49 -7.58 1.59 -2.88
C LEU A 49 -6.56 0.54 -2.44
N ALA A 50 -6.83 -0.17 -1.33
CA ALA A 50 -5.97 -1.24 -0.87
C ALA A 50 -5.84 -2.35 -1.91
N ALA A 51 -6.96 -2.79 -2.50
CA ALA A 51 -6.98 -3.84 -3.51
C ALA A 51 -6.20 -3.44 -4.78
N GLU A 52 -6.48 -2.27 -5.33
CA GLU A 52 -5.79 -1.76 -6.53
C GLU A 52 -4.29 -1.61 -6.30
N HIS A 53 -3.91 -1.02 -5.18
CA HIS A 53 -2.50 -0.78 -4.89
C HIS A 53 -1.74 -2.05 -4.54
N LEU A 54 -2.34 -2.99 -3.79
CA LEU A 54 -1.70 -4.27 -3.52
C LEU A 54 -1.45 -5.06 -4.80
N ALA A 55 -2.42 -5.11 -5.72
CA ALA A 55 -2.25 -5.79 -7.00
C ALA A 55 -1.07 -5.21 -7.80
N ILE A 56 -0.97 -3.88 -7.88
CA ILE A 56 0.15 -3.21 -8.56
C ILE A 56 1.49 -3.48 -7.85
N LEU A 57 1.50 -3.47 -6.51
CA LEU A 57 2.70 -3.72 -5.72
C LEU A 57 3.16 -5.18 -5.84
N GLU A 58 2.23 -6.12 -5.89
CA GLU A 58 2.50 -7.54 -6.09
C GLU A 58 3.07 -7.81 -7.48
N GLU A 59 2.46 -7.26 -8.53
CA GLU A 59 2.96 -7.33 -9.91
C GLU A 59 4.40 -6.82 -10.00
N ARG A 60 4.70 -5.75 -9.27
CA ARG A 60 6.04 -5.14 -9.18
C ARG A 60 6.98 -5.83 -8.20
N LYS A 61 6.55 -6.93 -7.57
CA LYS A 61 7.32 -7.68 -6.56
C LYS A 61 7.78 -6.83 -5.38
N ALA A 62 7.02 -5.80 -5.04
CA ALA A 62 7.27 -4.95 -3.88
C ALA A 62 6.60 -5.51 -2.61
N VAL A 63 5.53 -6.28 -2.78
CA VAL A 63 4.88 -7.06 -1.73
C VAL A 63 4.62 -8.47 -2.24
N LYS A 64 4.37 -9.42 -1.33
CA LYS A 64 3.99 -10.79 -1.64
C LYS A 64 2.98 -11.33 -0.63
N PRO A 65 2.07 -12.23 -1.03
CA PRO A 65 1.26 -12.98 -0.08
C PRO A 65 2.13 -13.94 0.74
N THR A 66 1.83 -14.12 2.02
CA THR A 66 2.50 -15.02 2.96
C THR A 66 1.48 -15.44 4.02
N ASP A 67 1.08 -16.70 4.04
CA ASP A 67 0.12 -17.28 5.01
C ASP A 67 -1.18 -16.47 5.16
N GLY A 68 -1.79 -16.07 4.04
CA GLY A 68 -3.02 -15.26 4.02
C GLY A 68 -2.84 -13.79 4.42
N ARG A 69 -1.59 -13.34 4.54
CA ARG A 69 -1.20 -11.95 4.80
C ARG A 69 -0.35 -11.41 3.65
N TRP A 70 -0.07 -10.12 3.68
CA TRP A 70 0.80 -9.41 2.76
C TRP A 70 2.05 -8.93 3.48
N ALA A 71 3.21 -9.19 2.89
CA ALA A 71 4.50 -8.75 3.41
C ALA A 71 5.28 -8.03 2.31
N ALA A 72 6.01 -6.98 2.67
CA ALA A 72 6.96 -6.32 1.79
C ALA A 72 8.10 -7.28 1.46
N THR A 73 8.60 -7.20 0.23
CA THR A 73 9.79 -7.96 -0.17
C THR A 73 11.05 -7.32 0.40
N GLU A 74 12.11 -8.11 0.57
CA GLU A 74 13.39 -7.62 1.09
C GLU A 74 13.94 -6.51 0.19
N GLU A 75 13.81 -6.66 -1.14
CA GLU A 75 14.22 -5.65 -2.12
C GLU A 75 13.49 -4.32 -1.91
N ALA A 76 12.17 -4.37 -1.67
CA ALA A 76 11.38 -3.16 -1.41
C ALA A 76 11.73 -2.51 -0.07
N ILE A 77 12.00 -3.32 0.97
CA ILE A 77 12.44 -2.83 2.28
C ILE A 77 13.77 -2.10 2.16
N GLN A 78 14.74 -2.66 1.44
CA GLN A 78 16.04 -2.03 1.22
C GLN A 78 15.93 -0.75 0.40
N ALA A 79 15.04 -0.71 -0.59
CA ALA A 79 14.79 0.51 -1.37
C ALA A 79 14.18 1.65 -0.53
N LEU A 80 13.45 1.35 0.54
CA LEU A 80 12.85 2.35 1.43
C LEU A 80 13.82 2.93 2.48
N LYS A 81 14.98 2.27 2.71
CA LYS A 81 16.02 2.70 3.65
C LYS A 81 17.03 3.69 3.05
N LYS A 82 17.07 3.79 1.72
CA LYS A 82 17.90 4.73 0.97
C LYS A 82 17.18 6.07 0.79
#